data_AF-A0A2S4N4A7-F1
#
_entry.id   AF-A0A2S4N4A7-F1
#
_cell.length_a   1.000
_cell.length_b   1.000
_cell.length_c   1.000
_cell.angle_alpha   90.00
_cell.angle_beta   90.00
_cell.angle_gamma   90.00
#
_symmetry.space_group_name_H-M   'P 1'
#
loop_
_entity.id
_entity.type
_entity.pdbx_description
1 polymer ?
#
loop_
_entity_poly.entity_id
_entity_poly.type
_entity_poly.pdbx_seq_one_letter_code
_entity_poly.pdbx_strand_id
1 'polypeptide(L)'
;MVQLNKLFIIFSFSFIIFNKAYSQTGERFYITNDTIIIEKPIVISLKNIDGMFLISEDDLKKDLDVVKLMKKDKLYLFNNDVYRFLSLKELNKKPRYSECLFEESYTYSDKINIKKLNSKILKFRIGLIKIDYYNEKTLTVDKGKTIFDNKNHLYYCKILFPLCE
;
A
#
# COMPACT_ATOMS: atom_id res chain seq x y z
N MET A 1 35.83 -10.23 19.90
CA MET A 1 34.63 -9.39 19.74
C MET A 1 34.70 -8.57 18.42
N VAL A 2 34.98 -9.21 17.27
CA VAL A 2 35.19 -8.52 15.97
C VAL A 2 34.41 -9.19 14.82
N GLN A 3 33.96 -10.44 14.97
CA GLN A 3 33.18 -11.15 13.95
C GLN A 3 31.70 -10.71 13.89
N LEU A 4 31.09 -10.28 15.00
CA LEU A 4 29.67 -9.88 15.03
C LEU A 4 29.38 -8.64 14.16
N ASN A 5 30.34 -7.71 14.05
CA ASN A 5 30.20 -6.50 13.23
C ASN A 5 30.26 -6.78 11.72
N LYS A 6 30.98 -7.82 11.27
CA LYS A 6 31.05 -8.14 9.83
C LYS A 6 29.73 -8.69 9.31
N LEU A 7 29.00 -9.49 10.11
CA LEU A 7 27.70 -10.03 9.71
C LEU A 7 26.63 -8.93 9.56
N PHE A 8 26.64 -7.95 10.47
CA PHE A 8 25.72 -6.80 10.42
C PHE A 8 25.96 -5.90 9.20
N ILE A 9 27.23 -5.70 8.80
CA ILE A 9 27.58 -4.91 7.62
C ILE A 9 27.14 -5.62 6.33
N ILE A 10 27.26 -6.95 6.27
CA ILE A 10 26.81 -7.73 5.10
C ILE A 10 25.28 -7.73 4.99
N PHE A 11 24.56 -7.83 6.11
CA PHE A 11 23.08 -7.76 6.13
C PHE A 11 22.54 -6.37 5.77
N SER A 12 23.24 -5.30 6.17
CA SER A 12 22.85 -3.93 5.80
C SER A 12 23.17 -3.62 4.34
N PHE A 13 24.28 -4.15 3.79
CA PHE A 13 24.57 -4.04 2.37
C PHE A 13 23.58 -4.81 1.49
N SER A 14 23.17 -6.03 1.87
CA SER A 14 22.17 -6.78 1.10
C SER A 14 20.82 -6.05 1.08
N PHE A 15 20.38 -5.46 2.19
CA PHE A 15 19.13 -4.69 2.25
C PHE A 15 19.15 -3.42 1.37
N ILE A 16 20.30 -2.76 1.24
CA ILE A 16 20.47 -1.58 0.37
C ILE A 16 20.51 -1.99 -1.12
N ILE A 17 21.15 -3.12 -1.45
CA ILE A 17 21.26 -3.59 -2.83
C ILE A 17 19.91 -4.09 -3.36
N PHE A 18 19.09 -4.76 -2.54
CA PHE A 18 17.75 -5.19 -2.97
C PHE A 18 16.86 -4.00 -3.36
N ASN A 19 16.89 -2.90 -2.59
CA ASN A 19 16.12 -1.70 -2.93
C ASN A 19 16.59 -1.04 -4.24
N LYS A 20 17.90 -1.11 -4.56
CA LYS A 20 18.46 -0.54 -5.80
C LYS A 20 18.27 -1.45 -7.02
N ALA A 21 18.25 -2.77 -6.86
CA ALA A 21 18.05 -3.71 -7.96
C ALA A 21 16.67 -3.58 -8.62
N TYR A 22 15.61 -3.32 -7.82
CA TYR A 22 14.27 -3.04 -8.34
C TYR A 22 14.16 -1.67 -9.06
N SER A 23 15.14 -0.78 -8.93
CA SER A 23 15.14 0.51 -9.64
C SER A 23 15.66 0.42 -11.09
N GLN A 24 16.31 -0.69 -11.48
CA GLN A 24 17.02 -0.78 -12.77
C GLN A 24 16.18 -1.29 -13.95
N THR A 25 14.98 -1.81 -13.72
CA THR A 25 14.09 -2.31 -14.80
C THR A 25 13.20 -1.21 -15.40
N GLY A 26 13.15 -0.02 -14.78
CA GLY A 26 12.23 1.05 -15.16
C GLY A 26 10.75 0.79 -14.84
N GLU A 27 10.40 -0.41 -14.35
CA GLU A 27 9.01 -0.78 -14.05
C GLU A 27 8.49 0.08 -12.89
N ARG A 28 7.32 0.72 -13.09
CA ARG A 28 6.73 1.65 -12.09
C ARG A 28 5.87 0.94 -11.04
N PHE A 29 5.69 -0.37 -11.21
CA PHE A 29 4.84 -1.21 -10.39
C PHE A 29 5.33 -2.66 -10.43
N TYR A 30 5.07 -3.43 -9.36
CA TYR A 30 5.31 -4.86 -9.28
C TYR A 30 4.28 -5.55 -8.39
N ILE A 31 3.94 -6.80 -8.72
CA ILE A 31 3.25 -7.72 -7.81
C ILE A 31 4.23 -8.78 -7.33
N THR A 32 4.36 -8.88 -6.01
CA THR A 32 5.14 -9.93 -5.35
C THR A 32 4.28 -11.18 -5.13
N ASN A 33 4.92 -12.30 -4.80
CA ASN A 33 4.21 -13.49 -4.31
C ASN A 33 3.96 -13.44 -2.80
N ASP A 34 4.53 -12.44 -2.11
CA ASP A 34 4.42 -12.31 -0.67
C ASP A 34 3.02 -11.87 -0.27
N THR A 35 2.61 -12.35 0.91
CA THR A 35 1.32 -12.02 1.49
C THR A 35 1.49 -11.55 2.93
N ILE A 36 0.58 -10.67 3.37
CA ILE A 36 0.47 -10.21 4.74
C ILE A 36 -0.94 -10.51 5.26
N ILE A 37 -1.06 -10.73 6.56
CA ILE A 37 -2.34 -10.85 7.26
C ILE A 37 -2.57 -9.56 8.03
N ILE A 38 -3.77 -9.00 7.91
CA ILE A 38 -4.22 -7.83 8.67
C ILE A 38 -5.52 -8.21 9.36
N GLU A 39 -5.49 -8.21 10.69
CA GLU A 39 -6.67 -8.46 11.51
C GLU A 39 -7.62 -7.27 11.45
N LYS A 40 -8.92 -7.55 11.33
CA LYS A 40 -10.01 -6.56 11.18
C LYS A 40 -9.64 -5.45 10.18
N PRO A 41 -9.41 -5.79 8.90
CA PRO A 41 -8.91 -4.82 7.95
C PRO A 41 -10.03 -3.89 7.49
N ILE A 42 -9.72 -2.60 7.50
CA ILE A 42 -10.59 -1.55 6.99
C ILE A 42 -9.87 -0.71 5.96
N VAL A 43 -10.64 -0.23 4.98
CA VAL A 43 -10.17 0.73 4.00
C VAL A 43 -10.63 2.10 4.42
N ILE A 44 -9.71 3.03 4.54
CA ILE A 44 -10.01 4.42 4.88
C ILE A 44 -9.74 5.35 3.70
N SER A 45 -10.52 6.43 3.63
CA SER A 45 -10.22 7.58 2.79
C SER A 45 -10.26 8.85 3.65
N LEU A 46 -9.35 9.77 3.34
CA LEU A 46 -9.24 11.02 4.06
C LEU A 46 -9.97 12.13 3.31
N LYS A 47 -10.70 12.97 4.03
CA LYS A 47 -11.38 14.11 3.42
C LYS A 47 -10.35 15.07 2.81
N ASN A 48 -10.59 15.50 1.58
CA ASN A 48 -9.73 16.41 0.80
C ASN A 48 -8.32 15.87 0.47
N ILE A 49 -8.11 14.56 0.58
CA ILE A 49 -6.87 13.90 0.19
C ILE A 49 -7.24 12.72 -0.72
N ASP A 50 -6.60 12.64 -1.87
CA ASP A 50 -6.80 11.55 -2.80
C ASP A 50 -6.00 10.31 -2.38
N GLY A 51 -6.63 9.16 -2.59
CA GLY A 51 -6.10 7.86 -2.20
C GLY A 51 -6.99 7.14 -1.19
N MET A 52 -6.80 5.82 -1.16
CA MET A 52 -7.39 4.95 -0.15
C MET A 52 -6.28 4.16 0.52
N PHE A 53 -6.49 3.83 1.78
CA PHE A 53 -5.48 3.19 2.61
C PHE A 53 -6.07 2.00 3.34
N LEU A 54 -5.32 0.90 3.40
CA LEU A 54 -5.66 -0.28 4.17
C LEU A 54 -4.96 -0.23 5.53
N ILE A 55 -5.71 -0.45 6.60
CA ILE A 55 -5.24 -0.40 7.99
C ILE A 55 -6.06 -1.39 8.84
N SER A 56 -5.51 -1.85 9.97
CA SER A 56 -6.29 -2.59 10.98
C SER A 56 -7.16 -1.63 11.80
N GLU A 57 -8.38 -2.02 12.15
CA GLU A 57 -9.23 -1.23 13.07
C GLU A 57 -8.51 -0.87 14.37
N ASP A 58 -7.65 -1.76 14.88
CA ASP A 58 -6.92 -1.55 16.15
C ASP A 58 -5.85 -0.44 16.05
N ASP A 59 -5.38 -0.13 14.84
CA ASP A 59 -4.42 0.94 14.57
C ASP A 59 -5.08 2.28 14.19
N LEU A 60 -6.41 2.31 14.01
CA LEU A 60 -7.15 3.51 13.66
C LEU A 60 -7.25 4.49 14.83
N LYS A 61 -6.95 5.77 14.57
CA LYS A 61 -7.12 6.86 15.52
C LYS A 61 -7.76 8.07 14.84
N LYS A 62 -8.48 8.90 15.61
CA LYS A 62 -9.11 10.13 15.10
C LYS A 62 -8.10 11.10 14.46
N ASP A 63 -6.94 11.26 15.10
CA ASP A 63 -5.82 12.06 14.59
C ASP A 63 -4.75 11.16 13.98
N LEU A 64 -5.08 10.63 12.80
CA LEU A 64 -4.24 9.70 12.07
C LEU A 64 -3.04 10.41 11.41
N ASP A 65 -1.82 9.97 11.73
CA ASP A 65 -0.61 10.35 11.01
C ASP A 65 -0.28 9.25 9.98
N VAL A 66 -0.77 9.45 8.75
CA VAL A 66 -0.64 8.45 7.68
C VAL A 66 0.81 8.15 7.38
N VAL A 67 1.66 9.17 7.22
CA VAL A 67 3.06 9.00 6.84
C VAL A 67 3.81 8.19 7.90
N LYS A 68 3.55 8.48 9.19
CA LYS A 68 4.15 7.71 10.29
C LYS A 68 3.68 6.26 10.32
N LEU A 69 2.40 5.99 10.06
CA LEU A 69 1.88 4.63 10.03
C LEU A 69 2.39 3.83 8.82
N MET A 70 2.54 4.47 7.66
CA MET A 70 3.19 3.83 6.50
C MET A 70 4.63 3.44 6.79
N LYS A 71 5.42 4.34 7.42
CA LYS A 71 6.81 4.04 7.81
C LYS A 71 6.93 2.90 8.83
N LYS A 72 5.86 2.64 9.59
CA LYS A 72 5.79 1.57 10.59
C LYS A 72 5.17 0.28 10.05
N ASP A 73 4.87 0.22 8.75
CA ASP A 73 4.16 -0.92 8.16
C ASP A 73 2.83 -1.21 8.90
N LYS A 74 2.07 -0.16 9.23
CA LYS A 74 0.75 -0.26 9.86
C LYS A 74 -0.39 0.25 8.98
N LEU A 75 -0.04 0.94 7.90
CA LEU A 75 -0.97 1.48 6.93
C LEU A 75 -0.35 1.33 5.54
N TYR A 76 -1.16 0.87 4.60
CA TYR A 76 -0.71 0.55 3.25
C TYR A 76 -1.58 1.23 2.20
N LEU A 77 -1.04 1.41 1.00
CA LEU A 77 -1.87 1.88 -0.10
C LEU A 77 -2.91 0.83 -0.45
N PHE A 78 -4.08 1.32 -0.84
CA PHE A 78 -5.16 0.50 -1.35
C PHE A 78 -5.75 1.17 -2.58
N ASN A 79 -5.89 0.44 -3.67
CA ASN A 79 -6.55 0.94 -4.87
C ASN A 79 -7.10 -0.24 -5.68
N ASN A 80 -8.43 -0.28 -5.80
CA ASN A 80 -9.15 -1.34 -6.52
C ASN A 80 -9.00 -1.23 -8.03
N ASP A 81 -8.75 -0.02 -8.51
CA ASP A 81 -8.67 0.29 -9.93
C ASP A 81 -7.23 0.32 -10.43
N VAL A 82 -6.22 0.20 -9.55
CA VAL A 82 -4.81 0.19 -9.97
C VAL A 82 -4.51 -0.96 -10.95
N TYR A 83 -5.30 -2.04 -10.86
CA TYR A 83 -5.24 -3.18 -11.78
C TYR A 83 -5.51 -2.82 -13.24
N ARG A 84 -6.30 -1.77 -13.49
CA ARG A 84 -6.64 -1.33 -14.86
C ARG A 84 -5.43 -0.80 -15.60
N PHE A 85 -4.36 -0.46 -14.88
CA PHE A 85 -3.15 0.12 -15.42
C PHE A 85 -2.00 -0.88 -15.51
N LEU A 86 -2.24 -2.15 -15.15
CA LEU A 86 -1.21 -3.18 -15.16
C LEU A 86 -0.97 -3.76 -16.55
N SER A 87 0.28 -4.14 -16.81
CA SER A 87 0.64 -4.89 -17.99
C SER A 87 -0.02 -6.28 -17.99
N LEU A 88 -0.13 -6.91 -19.18
CA LEU A 88 -0.66 -8.28 -19.31
C LEU A 88 0.08 -9.30 -18.41
N LYS A 89 1.41 -9.15 -18.29
CA LYS A 89 2.25 -9.99 -17.42
C LYS A 89 1.85 -9.87 -15.94
N GLU A 90 1.52 -8.67 -15.49
CA GLU A 90 1.11 -8.40 -14.12
C GLU A 90 -0.35 -8.78 -13.86
N LEU A 91 -1.21 -8.62 -14.86
CA LEU A 91 -2.60 -9.11 -14.81
C LEU A 91 -2.66 -10.62 -14.59
N ASN A 92 -1.72 -11.41 -15.12
CA ASN A 92 -1.64 -12.84 -14.83
C ASN A 92 -1.34 -13.16 -13.35
N LYS A 93 -0.79 -12.19 -12.59
CA LYS A 93 -0.52 -12.31 -11.15
C LYS A 93 -1.62 -11.69 -10.28
N LYS A 94 -2.64 -11.08 -10.91
CA LYS A 94 -3.73 -10.41 -10.22
C LYS A 94 -4.55 -11.43 -9.41
N PRO A 95 -4.75 -11.21 -8.10
CA PRO A 95 -5.74 -11.97 -7.35
C PRO A 95 -7.15 -11.66 -7.83
N ARG A 96 -8.07 -12.64 -7.76
CA ARG A 96 -9.47 -12.45 -8.16
C ARG A 96 -10.13 -11.40 -7.28
N TYR A 97 -10.26 -10.19 -7.81
CA TYR A 97 -10.68 -9.01 -7.06
C TYR A 97 -12.21 -8.83 -7.01
N SER A 98 -12.94 -9.37 -8.00
CA SER A 98 -14.39 -9.16 -8.18
C SER A 98 -15.27 -9.73 -7.05
N GLU A 99 -14.69 -10.47 -6.12
CA GLU A 99 -15.40 -11.13 -5.01
C GLU A 99 -15.12 -10.46 -3.65
N CYS A 100 -14.19 -9.49 -3.60
CA CYS A 100 -13.82 -8.80 -2.37
C CYS A 100 -14.75 -7.62 -2.08
N LEU A 101 -15.98 -7.93 -1.65
CA LEU A 101 -17.00 -6.93 -1.37
C LEU A 101 -16.73 -6.18 -0.05
N PHE A 102 -17.09 -4.90 -0.03
CA PHE A 102 -17.22 -4.11 1.18
C PHE A 102 -18.58 -4.41 1.84
N GLU A 103 -18.59 -4.62 3.14
CA GLU A 103 -19.81 -4.89 3.90
C GLU A 103 -20.50 -3.59 4.33
N GLU A 104 -19.71 -2.59 4.71
CA GLU A 104 -20.21 -1.37 5.34
C GLU A 104 -19.37 -0.16 4.90
N SER A 105 -20.00 1.02 4.84
CA SER A 105 -19.30 2.29 4.67
C SER A 105 -19.90 3.34 5.60
N TYR A 106 -19.07 4.05 6.35
CA TYR A 106 -19.51 5.09 7.28
C TYR A 106 -18.42 6.15 7.51
N THR A 107 -18.82 7.30 8.04
CA THR A 107 -17.91 8.38 8.44
C THR A 107 -17.51 8.19 9.91
N TYR A 108 -16.23 8.00 10.18
CA TYR A 108 -15.70 7.78 11.53
C TYR A 108 -15.39 9.10 12.26
N SER A 109 -14.97 10.10 11.50
CA SER A 109 -14.77 11.47 11.98
C SER A 109 -14.94 12.44 10.82
N ASP A 110 -14.97 13.75 11.10
CA ASP A 110 -15.07 14.80 10.08
C ASP A 110 -13.95 14.75 9.01
N LYS A 111 -12.90 13.95 9.26
CA LYS A 111 -11.73 13.79 8.41
C LYS A 111 -11.63 12.40 7.75
N ILE A 112 -12.31 11.37 8.26
CA ILE A 112 -12.06 9.97 7.89
C ILE A 112 -13.36 9.26 7.53
N ASN A 113 -13.42 8.72 6.32
CA ASN A 113 -14.42 7.74 5.92
C ASN A 113 -13.83 6.34 5.94
N ILE A 114 -14.64 5.37 6.34
CA ILE A 114 -14.28 3.97 6.46
C ILE A 114 -15.16 3.14 5.54
N LYS A 115 -14.55 2.16 4.89
CA LYS A 115 -15.19 1.02 4.23
C LYS A 115 -14.69 -0.26 4.88
N LYS A 116 -15.57 -1.02 5.51
CA LYS A 116 -15.22 -2.33 6.06
C LYS A 116 -15.18 -3.37 4.96
N LEU A 117 -14.09 -4.12 4.91
CA LEU A 117 -13.99 -5.31 4.06
C LEU A 117 -14.80 -6.44 4.68
N ASN A 118 -15.19 -7.43 3.86
CA ASN A 118 -15.77 -8.64 4.39
C ASN A 118 -14.86 -9.27 5.46
N SER A 119 -15.45 -9.66 6.59
CA SER A 119 -14.72 -10.20 7.75
C SER A 119 -13.83 -11.41 7.44
N LYS A 120 -14.09 -12.15 6.35
CA LYS A 120 -13.27 -13.26 5.87
C LYS A 120 -11.99 -12.83 5.16
N ILE A 121 -11.91 -11.57 4.72
CA ILE A 121 -10.77 -11.05 3.95
C ILE A 121 -9.71 -10.57 4.94
N LEU A 122 -8.81 -11.47 5.33
CA LEU A 122 -7.71 -11.15 6.25
C LEU A 122 -6.35 -11.13 5.56
N LYS A 123 -6.24 -11.72 4.38
CA LYS A 123 -4.98 -11.97 3.69
C LYS A 123 -4.85 -11.08 2.47
N PHE A 124 -3.68 -10.50 2.28
CA PHE A 124 -3.42 -9.52 1.23
C PHE A 124 -2.12 -9.83 0.51
N ARG A 125 -2.12 -9.78 -0.82
CA ARG A 125 -0.91 -9.85 -1.64
C ARG A 125 -0.23 -8.49 -1.67
N ILE A 126 1.10 -8.51 -1.58
CA ILE A 126 1.91 -7.30 -1.56
C ILE A 126 2.28 -6.91 -2.99
N GLY A 127 1.95 -5.67 -3.36
CA GLY A 127 2.51 -4.98 -4.52
C GLY A 127 3.43 -3.85 -4.09
N LEU A 128 4.31 -3.44 -5.00
CA LEU A 128 5.16 -2.27 -4.86
C LEU A 128 4.82 -1.30 -5.99
N ILE A 129 4.54 -0.04 -5.66
CA ILE A 129 4.20 0.99 -6.65
C ILE A 129 5.05 2.24 -6.41
N LYS A 130 5.59 2.82 -7.49
CA LYS A 130 6.24 4.14 -7.38
C LYS A 130 5.21 5.21 -7.04
N ILE A 131 5.58 6.11 -6.14
CA ILE A 131 4.69 7.19 -5.69
C ILE A 131 4.21 8.07 -6.85
N ASP A 132 5.10 8.44 -7.78
CA ASP A 132 4.75 9.24 -8.96
C ASP A 132 3.64 8.58 -9.79
N TYR A 133 3.78 7.29 -10.05
CA TYR A 133 2.85 6.50 -10.82
C TYR A 133 1.52 6.30 -10.08
N TYR A 134 1.55 6.06 -8.77
CA TYR A 134 0.33 6.01 -7.95
C TYR A 134 -0.44 7.34 -8.01
N ASN A 135 0.26 8.47 -7.85
CA ASN A 135 -0.34 9.80 -7.90
C ASN A 135 -0.93 10.08 -9.29
N GLU A 136 -0.20 9.81 -10.37
CA GLU A 136 -0.67 9.96 -11.75
C GLU A 136 -2.00 9.22 -11.99
N LYS A 137 -2.18 8.04 -11.39
CA LYS A 137 -3.36 7.20 -11.58
C LYS A 137 -4.49 7.44 -10.58
N THR A 138 -4.24 8.17 -9.48
CA THR A 138 -5.18 8.30 -8.36
C THR A 138 -5.66 9.73 -8.15
N LEU A 139 -4.85 10.73 -8.49
CA LEU A 139 -5.21 12.14 -8.30
C LEU A 139 -6.39 12.52 -9.20
N THR A 140 -7.44 13.05 -8.58
CA THR A 140 -8.58 13.62 -9.26
C THR A 140 -8.35 15.11 -9.50
N VAL A 141 -8.92 15.63 -10.60
CA VAL A 141 -8.75 17.04 -11.00
C VAL A 141 -9.26 18.00 -9.91
N ASP A 142 -10.30 17.62 -9.18
CA ASP A 142 -10.95 18.49 -8.18
C ASP A 142 -10.31 18.46 -6.79
N LYS A 143 -9.62 17.37 -6.41
CA LYS A 143 -9.07 17.20 -5.05
C LYS A 143 -7.56 17.30 -4.97
N GLY A 144 -6.82 16.94 -6.02
CA GLY A 144 -5.42 17.26 -6.32
C GLY A 144 -4.33 17.04 -5.26
N LYS A 145 -4.68 16.74 -4.01
CA LYS A 145 -3.79 16.68 -2.85
C LYS A 145 -3.56 15.23 -2.49
N THR A 146 -2.32 14.80 -2.64
CA THR A 146 -1.82 13.50 -2.16
C THR A 146 -1.11 13.69 -0.82
N ILE A 147 -1.04 12.63 -0.01
CA ILE A 147 -0.19 12.61 1.20
C ILE A 147 1.30 12.61 0.88
N PHE A 148 1.68 12.29 -0.36
CA PHE A 148 3.07 12.13 -0.75
C PHE A 148 3.62 13.44 -1.32
N ASP A 149 4.61 14.01 -0.64
CA ASP A 149 5.34 15.17 -1.14
C ASP A 149 6.16 14.82 -2.40
N ASN A 150 6.28 15.79 -3.33
CA ASN A 150 6.97 15.64 -4.61
C ASN A 150 8.45 15.26 -4.46
N LYS A 151 9.06 15.53 -3.30
CA LYS A 151 10.46 15.15 -3.01
C LYS A 151 10.70 13.64 -2.96
N ASN A 152 9.64 12.83 -2.81
CA ASN A 152 9.70 11.38 -2.64
C ASN A 152 9.19 10.60 -3.86
N HIS A 153 8.99 11.26 -5.01
CA HIS A 153 8.30 10.70 -6.17
C HIS A 153 8.89 9.38 -6.73
N LEU A 154 10.19 9.12 -6.50
CA LEU A 154 10.88 7.90 -6.97
C LEU A 154 10.81 6.72 -5.99
N TYR A 155 10.29 6.89 -4.78
CA TYR A 155 10.20 5.78 -3.83
C TYR A 155 9.04 4.85 -4.15
N TYR A 156 9.24 3.56 -3.84
CA TYR A 156 8.17 2.57 -3.86
C TYR A 156 7.42 2.59 -2.52
N CYS A 157 6.10 2.51 -2.60
CA CYS A 157 5.23 2.20 -1.49
C CYS A 157 4.63 0.81 -1.65
N LYS A 158 4.36 0.16 -0.51
CA LYS A 158 3.56 -1.06 -0.47
C LYS A 158 2.10 -0.73 -0.75
N ILE A 159 1.53 -1.43 -1.72
CA ILE A 159 0.10 -1.43 -2.04
C ILE A 159 -0.42 -2.84 -1.83
N LEU A 160 -1.57 -2.96 -1.16
CA LEU A 160 -2.11 -4.25 -0.76
C LEU A 160 -3.37 -4.61 -1.55
N PHE A 161 -3.44 -5.91 -1.84
CA PHE A 161 -4.45 -6.50 -2.69
C PHE A 161 -5.16 -7.62 -1.95
N PRO A 162 -6.47 -7.50 -1.68
CA PRO A 162 -7.19 -8.53 -0.93
C PRO A 162 -7.16 -9.86 -1.69
N LEU A 163 -6.94 -10.94 -0.95
CA LEU A 163 -7.08 -12.32 -1.41
C LEU A 163 -8.43 -12.83 -0.91
N CYS A 164 -9.36 -12.94 -1.84
CA CYS A 164 -10.64 -13.60 -1.59
C CYS A 164 -10.49 -15.07 -1.99
N GLU A 165 -10.44 -15.92 -0.97
CA GLU A 165 -10.46 -17.38 -1.07
C GLU A 165 -11.87 -17.90 -0.82
#